data_AF-A0A940VR76-F1
#
_entry.id   AF-A0A940VR76-F1
#
_cell.length_a   1.000
_cell.length_b   1.000
_cell.length_c   1.000
_cell.angle_alpha   90.00
_cell.angle_beta   90.00
_cell.angle_gamma   90.00
#
_symmetry.space_group_name_H-M   'P 1'
#
loop_
_entity.id
_entity.type
_entity.pdbx_description
1 polymer ?
#
loop_
_entity_poly.entity_id
_entity_poly.type
_entity_poly.pdbx_seq_one_letter_code
_entity_poly.pdbx_strand_id
1 'polypeptide(L)'
;MEVKILFSYPETVFGRIIDAVEGPGADPSHAAIFMLDGILEALDNGFVKSPLTAYDGHKTTIITVDVPDIDDAELEAKRLLNTPYGYLDCINGGIREITGRQIPGDGEVTVNCSEAVTRILRAGGLDILPGIYADGVTPAALMEALQLWAVAA
;
A
#
# COMPACT_ATOMS: atom_id res chain seq x y z
N MET A 1 18.84 -1.12 0.02
CA MET A 1 18.60 -2.43 -0.64
C MET A 1 17.37 -2.27 -1.50
N GLU A 2 17.42 -2.78 -2.74
CA GLU A 2 16.28 -2.66 -3.66
C GLU A 2 15.11 -3.54 -3.20
N VAL A 3 13.94 -2.92 -3.08
CA VAL A 3 12.66 -3.57 -2.78
C VAL A 3 11.68 -3.24 -3.90
N LYS A 4 10.85 -4.20 -4.28
CA LYS A 4 9.83 -4.01 -5.33
C LYS A 4 8.47 -3.77 -4.69
N ILE A 5 7.74 -2.80 -5.21
CA ILE A 5 6.38 -2.45 -4.84
C ILE A 5 5.48 -2.76 -6.03
N LEU A 6 4.46 -3.58 -5.79
CA LEU A 6 3.46 -3.99 -6.77
C LEU A 6 2.21 -3.14 -6.62
N PHE A 7 1.67 -2.69 -7.74
CA PHE A 7 0.37 -2.05 -7.84
C PHE A 7 -0.49 -2.85 -8.82
N SER A 8 -1.69 -3.24 -8.41
CA SER A 8 -2.63 -3.94 -9.30
C SER A 8 -3.90 -3.13 -9.56
N TYR A 9 -4.40 -3.27 -10.77
CA TYR A 9 -5.58 -2.56 -11.25
C TYR A 9 -6.85 -3.40 -11.01
N PRO A 10 -8.00 -2.75 -10.83
CA PRO A 10 -9.20 -3.43 -10.34
C PRO A 10 -9.72 -4.53 -11.26
N GLU A 11 -9.95 -5.70 -10.66
CA GLU A 11 -10.68 -6.82 -11.27
C GLU A 11 -11.89 -7.27 -10.40
N THR A 12 -12.02 -6.76 -9.18
CA THR A 12 -13.04 -7.17 -8.19
C THR A 12 -14.06 -6.06 -7.89
N VAL A 13 -15.19 -6.42 -7.25
CA VAL A 13 -16.25 -5.46 -6.86
C VAL A 13 -15.72 -4.40 -5.89
N PHE A 14 -14.86 -4.77 -4.95
CA PHE A 14 -14.21 -3.82 -4.05
C PHE A 14 -13.22 -2.91 -4.78
N GLY A 15 -12.45 -3.45 -5.73
CA GLY A 15 -11.61 -2.63 -6.60
C GLY A 15 -12.41 -1.58 -7.37
N ARG A 16 -13.65 -1.89 -7.77
CA ARG A 16 -14.57 -0.92 -8.40
C ARG A 16 -15.13 0.12 -7.43
N ILE A 17 -15.26 -0.20 -6.15
CA ILE A 17 -15.65 0.77 -5.11
C ILE A 17 -14.48 1.74 -4.87
N ILE A 18 -13.25 1.22 -4.80
CA ILE A 18 -12.03 2.02 -4.71
C ILE A 18 -11.94 2.95 -5.93
N ASP A 19 -12.07 2.42 -7.15
CA ASP A 19 -12.16 3.24 -8.38
C ASP A 19 -13.26 4.30 -8.33
N ALA A 20 -14.43 3.99 -7.75
CA ALA A 20 -15.52 4.94 -7.69
C ALA A 20 -15.24 6.10 -6.73
N VAL A 21 -14.39 5.89 -5.74
CA VAL A 21 -14.01 6.90 -4.75
C VAL A 21 -12.73 7.64 -5.18
N GLU A 22 -11.75 6.95 -5.76
CA GLU A 22 -10.43 7.49 -6.14
C GLU A 22 -10.40 8.02 -7.59
N GLY A 23 -11.17 7.44 -8.51
CA GLY A 23 -11.19 7.84 -9.93
C GLY A 23 -11.28 6.64 -10.88
N PRO A 24 -11.96 6.74 -12.03
CA PRO A 24 -12.26 5.57 -12.86
C PRO A 24 -11.03 4.98 -13.59
N GLY A 25 -10.64 3.75 -13.23
CA GLY A 25 -10.01 2.72 -14.10
C GLY A 25 -8.59 2.97 -14.63
N ALA A 26 -8.01 4.14 -14.37
CA ALA A 26 -6.62 4.46 -14.65
C ALA A 26 -5.70 4.27 -13.44
N ASP A 27 -6.28 4.24 -12.25
CA ASP A 27 -5.56 4.23 -10.98
C ASP A 27 -5.46 2.82 -10.39
N PRO A 28 -4.37 2.50 -9.67
CA PRO A 28 -4.24 1.21 -9.02
C PRO A 28 -5.25 1.12 -7.86
N SER A 29 -5.83 -0.07 -7.67
CA SER A 29 -6.80 -0.32 -6.58
C SER A 29 -6.21 -1.09 -5.40
N HIS A 30 -4.96 -1.54 -5.54
CA HIS A 30 -4.27 -2.34 -4.54
C HIS A 30 -2.76 -2.16 -4.62
N ALA A 31 -2.09 -2.28 -3.48
CA ALA A 31 -0.65 -2.18 -3.33
C ALA A 31 -0.09 -3.34 -2.49
N ALA A 32 1.09 -3.83 -2.87
CA ALA A 32 1.79 -4.89 -2.18
C ALA A 32 3.31 -4.68 -2.26
N ILE A 33 4.08 -5.38 -1.41
CA ILE A 33 5.54 -5.27 -1.34
C ILE A 33 6.21 -6.64 -1.43
N PHE A 34 7.24 -6.76 -2.25
CA PHE A 34 8.03 -7.98 -2.34
C PHE A 34 9.08 -8.00 -1.23
N MET A 35 8.88 -8.87 -0.23
CA MET A 35 9.77 -8.99 0.94
C MET A 35 9.59 -10.37 1.59
N LEU A 36 10.57 -10.82 2.38
CA LEU A 36 10.51 -12.09 3.14
C LEU A 36 10.20 -13.32 2.26
N ASP A 37 10.80 -13.36 1.07
CA ASP A 37 10.62 -14.39 0.05
C ASP A 37 9.18 -14.56 -0.46
N GLY A 38 8.38 -13.48 -0.43
CA GLY A 38 7.01 -13.49 -0.95
C GLY A 38 6.48 -12.11 -1.30
N ILE A 39 5.18 -12.04 -1.53
CA ILE A 39 4.43 -10.80 -1.71
C ILE A 39 3.68 -10.56 -0.41
N LEU A 40 3.98 -9.48 0.31
CA LEU A 40 3.25 -9.08 1.50
C LEU A 40 2.17 -8.08 1.12
N GLU A 41 0.94 -8.36 1.53
CA GLU A 41 -0.23 -7.61 1.11
C GLU A 41 -1.38 -7.74 2.11
N ALA A 42 -2.21 -6.70 2.18
CA ALA A 42 -3.44 -6.71 2.97
C ALA A 42 -4.60 -7.16 2.08
N LEU A 43 -5.21 -8.30 2.38
CA LEU A 43 -6.37 -8.86 1.69
C LEU A 43 -7.53 -9.01 2.66
N ASP A 44 -8.71 -9.44 2.20
CA ASP A 44 -9.90 -9.65 3.05
C ASP A 44 -9.66 -10.52 4.30
N ASN A 45 -8.66 -11.42 4.26
CA ASN A 45 -8.26 -12.28 5.37
C ASN A 45 -7.10 -11.70 6.22
N GLY A 46 -6.78 -10.41 6.06
CA GLY A 46 -5.72 -9.69 6.78
C GLY A 46 -4.44 -9.51 5.97
N PHE A 47 -3.39 -9.03 6.65
CA PHE A 47 -2.06 -8.89 6.07
C PHE A 47 -1.34 -10.24 6.04
N VAL A 48 -1.06 -10.72 4.84
CA VAL A 48 -0.60 -12.07 4.57
C VAL A 48 0.63 -12.07 3.68
N LYS A 49 1.29 -13.23 3.63
CA LYS A 49 2.33 -13.52 2.65
C LYS A 49 1.79 -14.42 1.55
N SER A 50 1.64 -13.86 0.37
CA SER A 50 1.25 -14.55 -0.85
C SER A 50 2.45 -15.12 -1.60
N PRO A 51 2.25 -16.16 -2.43
CA PRO A 51 3.30 -16.67 -3.30
C PRO A 51 3.66 -15.64 -4.38
N LEU A 52 4.90 -15.69 -4.89
CA LEU A 52 5.38 -14.77 -5.93
C LEU A 52 4.60 -14.84 -7.25
N THR A 53 3.87 -15.94 -7.47
CA THR A 53 3.03 -16.18 -8.66
C THR A 53 1.60 -15.67 -8.48
N ALA A 54 1.25 -15.03 -7.35
CA ALA A 54 -0.13 -14.63 -7.05
C ALA A 54 -0.71 -13.64 -8.07
N TYR A 55 0.15 -12.93 -8.81
CA TYR A 55 -0.21 -11.90 -9.78
C TYR A 55 0.08 -12.31 -11.24
N ASP A 56 0.37 -13.58 -11.52
CA ASP A 56 0.60 -14.06 -12.88
C ASP A 56 -0.66 -13.86 -13.75
N GLY A 57 -0.53 -13.07 -14.81
CA GLY A 57 -1.64 -12.76 -15.72
C GLY A 57 -2.53 -11.57 -15.30
N HIS A 58 -2.27 -10.95 -14.16
CA HIS A 58 -2.95 -9.72 -13.74
C HIS A 58 -2.30 -8.49 -14.35
N LYS A 59 -3.08 -7.42 -14.58
CA LYS A 59 -2.54 -6.11 -14.94
C LYS A 59 -1.87 -5.49 -13.70
N THR A 60 -0.55 -5.34 -13.74
CA THR A 60 0.25 -4.79 -12.64
C THR A 60 1.28 -3.77 -13.10
N THR A 61 1.60 -2.82 -12.24
CA THR A 61 2.77 -1.95 -12.31
C THR A 61 3.71 -2.30 -11.17
N ILE A 62 5.02 -2.41 -11.44
CA ILE A 62 6.03 -2.68 -10.39
C ILE A 62 7.03 -1.52 -10.36
N ILE A 63 7.26 -0.96 -9.18
CA ILE A 63 8.25 0.08 -8.93
C ILE A 63 9.33 -0.49 -8.00
N THR A 64 10.59 -0.32 -8.37
CA THR A 64 11.73 -0.67 -7.50
C THR A 64 12.17 0.58 -6.73
N VAL A 65 12.40 0.43 -5.43
CA VAL A 65 12.91 1.50 -4.56
C VAL A 65 14.07 1.01 -3.71
N ASP A 66 15.03 1.90 -3.48
CA ASP A 66 16.09 1.66 -2.50
C ASP A 66 15.59 1.98 -1.10
N VAL A 67 15.49 0.94 -0.27
CA VAL A 67 15.17 1.05 1.16
C VAL A 67 16.47 1.15 1.96
N PRO A 68 16.75 2.26 2.67
CA PRO A 68 17.95 2.43 3.48
C PRO A 68 18.09 1.36 4.58
N ASP A 69 17.06 1.20 5.39
CA ASP A 69 17.08 0.39 6.61
C ASP A 69 16.20 -0.86 6.44
N ILE A 70 16.69 -1.81 5.65
CA ILE A 70 15.90 -2.99 5.27
C ILE A 70 15.49 -3.84 6.47
N ASP A 71 16.31 -3.91 7.52
CA ASP A 71 16.03 -4.69 8.72
C ASP A 71 14.82 -4.13 9.49
N ASP A 72 14.68 -2.81 9.55
CA ASP A 72 13.54 -2.15 10.21
C ASP A 72 12.27 -2.26 9.36
N ALA A 73 12.39 -2.17 8.03
CA ALA A 73 11.28 -2.45 7.11
C ALA A 73 10.77 -3.89 7.28
N GLU A 74 11.67 -4.87 7.33
CA GLU A 74 11.31 -6.26 7.56
C GLU A 74 10.69 -6.50 8.95
N LEU A 75 11.17 -5.80 9.97
CA LEU A 75 10.62 -5.90 11.31
C LEU A 75 9.17 -5.39 11.35
N GLU A 76 8.89 -4.25 10.71
CA GLU A 76 7.53 -3.72 10.61
C GLU A 76 6.64 -4.66 9.79
N ALA A 77 7.14 -5.19 8.68
CA ALA A 77 6.43 -6.18 7.87
C ALA A 77 6.04 -7.43 8.69
N LYS A 78 6.94 -7.91 9.55
CA LYS A 78 6.68 -9.05 10.47
C LYS A 78 5.64 -8.71 11.53
N ARG A 79 5.61 -7.46 12.05
CA ARG A 79 4.60 -7.01 13.02
C ARG A 79 3.20 -6.95 12.43
N LEU A 80 3.10 -6.56 11.16
CA LEU A 80 1.83 -6.46 10.46
C LEU A 80 1.22 -7.82 10.10
N LEU A 81 2.00 -8.91 10.08
CA LEU A 81 1.48 -10.23 9.71
C LEU A 81 0.30 -10.65 10.57
N ASN A 82 -0.79 -11.05 9.91
CA ASN A 82 -2.09 -11.42 10.49
C ASN A 82 -2.91 -10.25 11.06
N THR A 83 -2.49 -8.98 10.87
CA THR A 83 -3.34 -7.83 11.17
C THR A 83 -4.58 -7.88 10.29
N PRO A 84 -5.81 -7.76 10.84
CA PRO A 84 -7.04 -7.80 10.05
C PRO A 84 -7.14 -6.66 9.04
N TYR A 85 -7.95 -6.85 7.99
CA TYR A 85 -8.11 -5.85 6.93
C TYR A 85 -8.97 -4.65 7.35
N GLY A 86 -8.49 -3.44 7.06
CA GLY A 86 -9.15 -2.18 7.39
C GLY A 86 -10.01 -1.65 6.24
N TYR A 87 -11.24 -2.17 6.10
CA TYR A 87 -12.16 -1.69 5.06
C TYR A 87 -12.54 -0.21 5.19
N LEU A 88 -12.62 0.29 6.43
CA LEU A 88 -12.93 1.70 6.68
C LEU A 88 -11.77 2.61 6.31
N ASP A 89 -10.53 2.14 6.46
CA ASP A 89 -9.34 2.93 6.13
C ASP A 89 -9.17 3.11 4.62
N CYS A 90 -9.57 2.12 3.82
CA CYS A 90 -9.69 2.30 2.37
C CYS A 90 -10.63 3.46 2.00
N ILE A 91 -11.72 3.65 2.75
CA ILE A 91 -12.67 4.75 2.51
C ILE A 91 -12.08 6.09 3.01
N ASN A 92 -11.32 6.06 4.11
CA ASN A 92 -10.69 7.26 4.68
C ASN A 92 -9.74 7.95 3.70
N GLY A 93 -8.94 7.18 2.93
CA GLY A 93 -8.04 7.73 1.91
C GLY A 93 -8.79 8.52 0.83
N GLY A 94 -9.85 7.94 0.30
CA GLY A 94 -10.73 8.60 -0.65
C GLY A 94 -11.45 9.84 -0.09
N ILE A 95 -11.93 9.79 1.15
CA ILE A 95 -12.52 10.98 1.81
C ILE A 95 -11.48 12.10 1.93
N ARG A 96 -10.22 11.78 2.24
CA ARG A 96 -9.14 12.78 2.31
C ARG A 96 -8.90 13.43 0.96
N GLU A 97 -8.84 12.68 -0.13
CA GLU A 97 -8.64 13.22 -1.47
C GLU A 97 -9.77 14.20 -1.86
N ILE A 98 -11.01 13.88 -1.53
CA ILE A 98 -12.17 14.71 -1.84
C ILE A 98 -12.24 15.96 -0.94
N THR A 99 -11.97 15.80 0.35
CA THR A 99 -12.28 16.83 1.37
C THR A 99 -11.07 17.57 1.92
N GLY A 100 -9.85 17.10 1.64
CA GLY A 100 -8.61 17.55 2.26
C GLY A 100 -8.50 17.27 3.75
N ARG A 101 -9.45 16.53 4.35
CA ARG A 101 -9.48 16.25 5.80
C ARG A 101 -8.98 14.84 6.08
N GLN A 102 -8.13 14.71 7.08
CA GLN A 102 -7.71 13.42 7.60
C GLN A 102 -8.74 12.92 8.61
N ILE A 103 -9.25 11.71 8.41
CA ILE A 103 -10.06 11.00 9.40
C ILE A 103 -9.10 10.15 10.23
N PRO A 104 -9.15 10.20 11.57
CA PRO A 104 -8.36 9.32 12.40
C PRO A 104 -8.75 7.86 12.12
N GLY A 105 -7.78 7.01 11.79
CA GLY A 105 -8.01 5.57 11.69
C GLY A 105 -8.31 4.91 13.04
N ASP A 106 -8.42 3.59 13.02
CA ASP A 106 -8.89 2.78 14.14
C ASP A 106 -7.84 2.53 15.25
N GLY A 107 -6.67 3.17 15.18
CA GLY A 107 -5.60 3.03 16.16
C GLY A 107 -4.71 1.81 15.93
N GLU A 108 -4.43 1.47 14.67
CA GLU A 108 -3.59 0.33 14.23
C GLU A 108 -4.21 -1.05 14.54
N VAL A 109 -5.53 -1.13 14.68
CA VAL A 109 -6.24 -2.39 14.92
C VAL A 109 -6.38 -3.17 13.60
N THR A 110 -6.52 -2.45 12.50
CA THR A 110 -6.55 -3.01 11.15
C THR A 110 -5.48 -2.39 10.26
N VAL A 111 -5.33 -2.93 9.05
CA VAL A 111 -4.41 -2.38 8.05
C VAL A 111 -4.99 -2.53 6.65
N ASN A 112 -4.86 -1.51 5.82
CA ASN A 112 -5.17 -1.60 4.39
C ASN A 112 -3.91 -1.77 3.53
N CYS A 113 -4.08 -2.00 2.22
CA CYS A 113 -3.00 -2.40 1.33
C CYS A 113 -1.92 -1.31 1.16
N SER A 114 -2.31 -0.08 0.87
CA SER A 114 -1.40 1.07 0.72
C SER A 114 -0.87 1.57 2.06
N GLU A 115 -1.63 1.45 3.14
CA GLU A 115 -1.17 1.71 4.51
C GLU A 115 -0.01 0.79 4.88
N ALA A 116 -0.18 -0.53 4.70
CA ALA A 116 0.82 -1.51 5.07
C ALA A 116 2.15 -1.22 4.36
N VAL A 117 2.10 -0.99 3.04
CA VAL A 117 3.29 -0.64 2.25
C VAL A 117 3.89 0.68 2.75
N THR A 118 3.08 1.70 3.01
CA THR A 118 3.56 3.00 3.51
C THR A 118 4.27 2.86 4.86
N ARG A 119 3.69 2.11 5.81
CA ARG A 119 4.31 1.85 7.12
C ARG A 119 5.65 1.15 7.00
N ILE A 120 5.72 0.10 6.17
CA ILE A 120 6.96 -0.66 5.94
C ILE A 120 8.05 0.23 5.33
N LEU A 121 7.71 1.04 4.33
CA LEU A 121 8.68 1.93 3.69
C LEU A 121 9.17 3.03 4.65
N ARG A 122 8.28 3.61 5.45
CA ARG A 122 8.63 4.60 6.48
C ARG A 122 9.50 4.00 7.58
N ALA A 123 9.20 2.78 8.02
CA ALA A 123 10.05 2.05 8.97
C ALA A 123 11.45 1.81 8.38
N GLY A 124 11.53 1.56 7.07
CA GLY A 124 12.79 1.43 6.35
C GLY A 124 13.53 2.73 6.04
N GLY A 125 13.09 3.87 6.58
CA GLY A 125 13.74 5.17 6.42
C GLY A 125 13.29 5.99 5.20
N LEU A 126 12.26 5.55 4.47
CA LEU A 126 11.67 6.30 3.36
C LEU A 126 10.45 7.10 3.85
N ASP A 127 10.64 8.40 4.09
CA ASP A 127 9.57 9.31 4.50
C ASP A 127 8.65 9.69 3.31
N ILE A 128 7.95 8.70 2.79
CA ILE A 128 7.01 8.86 1.68
C ILE A 128 5.73 9.52 2.18
N LEU A 129 5.26 10.52 1.42
CA LEU A 129 4.06 11.31 1.72
C LEU A 129 4.07 11.90 3.14
N PRO A 130 5.08 12.71 3.49
CA PRO A 130 5.22 13.25 4.84
C PRO A 130 4.01 14.11 5.23
N GLY A 131 3.57 13.97 6.49
CA GLY A 131 2.41 14.70 7.02
C GLY A 131 1.04 14.05 6.73
N ILE A 132 1.03 12.90 6.06
CA ILE A 132 -0.17 12.07 5.86
C ILE A 132 -0.06 10.82 6.72
N TYR A 133 -1.09 10.53 7.51
CA TYR A 133 -1.19 9.22 8.20
C TYR A 133 -1.22 8.07 7.18
N ALA A 134 -0.60 6.95 7.53
CA ALA A 134 -0.43 5.84 6.58
C ALA A 134 -1.79 5.24 6.15
N ASP A 135 -2.75 5.17 7.07
CA ASP A 135 -4.14 4.73 6.86
C ASP A 135 -4.89 5.58 5.83
N GLY A 136 -4.52 6.84 5.67
CA GLY A 136 -5.08 7.74 4.66
C GLY A 136 -4.44 7.58 3.29
N VAL A 137 -3.28 6.95 3.15
CA VAL A 137 -2.58 6.85 1.85
C VAL A 137 -3.34 5.90 0.94
N THR A 138 -3.71 6.37 -0.26
CA THR A 138 -4.34 5.56 -1.32
C THR A 138 -3.28 4.87 -2.17
N PRO A 139 -3.58 3.76 -2.86
CA PRO A 139 -2.62 3.12 -3.77
C PRO A 139 -2.17 4.07 -4.89
N ALA A 140 -3.06 4.92 -5.40
CA ALA A 140 -2.73 5.91 -6.43
C ALA A 140 -1.72 6.94 -5.93
N ALA A 141 -1.97 7.57 -4.77
CA ALA A 141 -1.06 8.55 -4.18
C ALA A 141 0.31 7.94 -3.84
N LEU A 142 0.32 6.69 -3.36
CA LEU A 142 1.55 5.96 -3.08
C LEU A 142 2.35 5.70 -4.36
N MET A 143 1.68 5.24 -5.43
CA MET A 143 2.33 4.99 -6.72
C MET A 143 2.95 6.28 -7.29
N GLU A 144 2.19 7.39 -7.29
CA GLU A 144 2.67 8.69 -7.77
C GLU A 144 3.90 9.17 -6.97
N ALA A 145 3.84 9.09 -5.64
CA ALA A 145 4.95 9.50 -4.78
C ALA A 145 6.22 8.68 -5.04
N LEU A 146 6.07 7.36 -5.22
CA LEU A 146 7.19 6.47 -5.52
C LEU A 146 7.78 6.69 -6.92
N GLN A 147 6.95 7.01 -7.92
CA GLN A 147 7.43 7.36 -9.26
C GLN A 147 8.28 8.63 -9.22
N LEU A 148 7.84 9.65 -8.49
CA LEU A 148 8.62 10.87 -8.31
C LEU A 148 9.93 10.60 -7.56
N TRP A 149 9.89 9.73 -6.56
CA TRP A 149 11.08 9.32 -5.82
C TRP A 149 12.11 8.61 -6.70
N ALA A 150 11.66 7.67 -7.54
CA ALA A 150 12.52 6.92 -8.46
C ALA A 150 13.19 7.78 -9.54
N VAL A 151 12.65 8.97 -9.82
CA VAL A 151 13.24 9.95 -10.75
C VAL A 151 14.24 10.89 -10.05
N ALA A 152 14.09 11.08 -8.74
CA ALA A 152 14.91 12.00 -7.95
C ALA A 152 16.18 11.35 -7.35
N ALA A 153 16.22 10.01 -7.28
CA ALA A 153 17.36 9.21 -6.82
C ALA A 153 18.34 8.93 -7.97
#